data_AF-A0A5T0HCB3-F1
#
_entry.id   AF-A0A5T0HCB3-F1
#
_cell.length_a   1.000
_cell.length_b   1.000
_cell.length_c   1.000
_cell.angle_alpha   90.00
_cell.angle_beta   90.00
_cell.angle_gamma   90.00
#
_symmetry.space_group_name_H-M   'P 1'
#
loop_
_entity.id
_entity.type
_entity.pdbx_description
1 polymer ?
#
loop_
_entity_poly.entity_id
_entity_poly.type
_entity_poly.pdbx_seq_one_letter_code
_entity_poly.pdbx_strand_id
1 'polypeptide(L)'
;MKKWIFIVFCFILGFIIHIFYIGYTNELLFNKFIKNSNPDYTITDIYFKKGFLTSKGSFTLNHSHTQLSTKIDLKFNNYFLLNKIIKGNFTNPFDFLDKVLKNNKLGTFTLKLHDNNSKIFLNIKDINLSNEGGDTIINGGYIEALMNKNLEIKNIKIHFDMINFSQFYTKFVLQNLNYEQFFNNPV
;
A
#
# COMPACT_ATOMS: atom_id res chain seq x y z
N MET A 1 44.02 -1.81 20.37
CA MET A 1 42.68 -2.32 20.77
C MET A 1 41.69 -1.23 21.18
N LYS A 2 42.02 -0.29 22.09
CA LYS A 2 41.07 0.74 22.56
C LYS A 2 40.45 1.63 21.46
N LYS A 3 41.23 2.03 20.45
CA LYS A 3 40.74 2.83 19.30
C LYS A 3 39.72 2.08 18.43
N TRP A 4 39.91 0.77 18.25
CA TRP A 4 38.99 -0.07 17.47
C TRP A 4 37.64 -0.25 18.19
N ILE A 5 37.66 -0.41 19.52
CA ILE A 5 36.44 -0.48 20.34
C ILE A 5 35.65 0.83 20.25
N PHE A 6 36.34 1.98 20.30
CA PHE A 6 35.71 3.29 20.14
C PHE A 6 35.06 3.46 18.76
N ILE A 7 35.74 3.03 17.69
CA ILE A 7 35.18 3.06 16.33
C ILE A 7 33.91 2.21 16.22
N VAL A 8 33.93 0.98 16.74
CA VAL A 8 32.75 0.09 16.75
C VAL A 8 31.60 0.72 17.55
N PHE A 9 31.90 1.34 18.69
CA PHE A 9 30.91 2.05 19.48
C PHE A 9 30.26 3.21 18.70
N CYS A 10 31.06 4.01 17.99
CA CYS A 10 30.55 5.09 17.14
C CYS A 10 29.64 4.57 16.01
N PHE A 11 29.97 3.43 15.41
CA PHE A 11 29.12 2.80 14.38
C PHE A 11 27.77 2.35 14.96
N ILE A 12 27.77 1.71 16.13
CA ILE A 12 26.54 1.27 16.80
C ILE A 12 25.69 2.48 17.18
N LEU A 13 26.31 3.53 17.74
CA LEU A 13 25.60 4.75 18.12
C LEU A 13 25.00 5.45 16.89
N GLY A 14 25.77 5.59 15.81
CA GLY A 14 25.29 6.17 14.55
C GLY A 14 24.14 5.37 13.96
N PHE A 15 24.21 4.05 13.99
CA PHE A 15 23.13 3.16 13.56
C PHE A 15 21.85 3.38 14.39
N ILE A 16 21.96 3.46 15.71
CA ILE A 16 20.83 3.71 16.62
C ILE A 16 20.20 5.07 16.35
N ILE A 17 21.01 6.15 16.29
CA ILE A 17 20.53 7.51 16.01
C ILE A 17 19.78 7.55 14.68
N HIS A 18 20.32 6.89 13.66
CA HIS A 18 19.70 6.87 12.34
C HIS A 18 18.36 6.11 12.35
N ILE A 19 18.25 4.98 13.05
CA ILE A 19 16.98 4.28 13.25
C ILE A 19 15.92 5.19 13.87
N PHE A 20 16.30 5.95 14.92
CA PHE A 20 15.38 6.88 15.56
C PHE A 20 14.96 8.02 14.61
N TYR A 21 15.89 8.55 13.82
CA TYR A 21 15.61 9.56 12.80
C TYR A 21 14.60 9.05 11.77
N ILE A 22 14.83 7.88 11.17
CA ILE A 22 13.89 7.29 10.19
C ILE A 22 12.54 6.99 10.85
N GLY A 23 12.53 6.48 12.08
CA GLY A 23 11.30 6.27 12.84
C GLY A 23 10.48 7.55 13.01
N TYR A 24 11.14 8.69 13.24
CA TYR A 24 10.51 10.01 13.29
C TYR A 24 10.01 10.47 11.92
N THR A 25 10.78 10.29 10.86
CA THR A 25 10.34 10.59 9.49
C THR A 25 9.12 9.77 9.08
N ASN A 26 9.07 8.48 9.44
CA ASN A 26 7.93 7.61 9.16
C ASN A 26 6.65 8.07 9.88
N GLU A 27 6.78 8.57 11.11
CA GLU A 27 5.66 9.15 11.87
C GLU A 27 5.14 10.43 11.22
N LEU A 28 6.04 11.33 10.80
CA LEU A 28 5.66 12.53 10.05
C LEU A 28 4.95 12.19 8.74
N LEU A 29 5.45 11.20 8.01
CA LEU A 29 4.86 10.74 6.76
C LEU A 29 3.48 10.11 6.99
N PHE A 30 3.32 9.29 8.02
CA PHE A 30 2.01 8.76 8.42
C PHE A 30 1.01 9.89 8.75
N ASN A 31 1.46 10.89 9.51
CA ASN A 31 0.64 12.05 9.86
C ASN A 31 0.21 12.87 8.64
N LYS A 32 1.02 12.91 7.57
CA LYS A 32 0.62 13.52 6.30
C LYS A 32 -0.44 12.70 5.58
N PHE A 33 -0.34 11.37 5.58
CA PHE A 33 -1.34 10.51 4.94
C PHE A 33 -2.73 10.64 5.55
N ILE A 34 -2.82 10.76 6.88
CA ILE A 34 -4.10 10.88 7.59
C ILE A 34 -4.68 12.30 7.58
N LYS A 35 -3.88 13.32 7.27
CA LYS A 35 -4.32 14.72 7.17
C LYS A 35 -4.69 15.05 5.72
N ASN A 36 -5.74 14.43 5.22
CA ASN A 36 -6.31 14.78 3.92
C ASN A 36 -7.74 15.29 4.09
N SER A 37 -8.03 16.45 3.50
CA SER A 37 -9.33 17.10 3.48
C SER A 37 -10.05 16.74 2.19
N ASN A 38 -10.46 15.49 2.04
CA ASN A 38 -11.23 15.05 0.88
C ASN A 38 -12.71 14.88 1.29
N PRO A 39 -13.68 15.48 0.57
CA PRO A 39 -15.10 15.32 0.88
C PRO A 39 -15.62 13.87 0.70
N ASP A 40 -14.96 13.06 -0.14
CA ASP A 40 -15.45 11.74 -0.54
C ASP A 40 -15.20 10.65 0.51
N TYR A 41 -14.35 10.92 1.52
CA TYR A 41 -14.08 9.98 2.59
C TYR A 41 -13.63 10.65 3.89
N THR A 42 -13.84 9.95 5.01
CA THR A 42 -13.35 10.36 6.33
C THR A 42 -12.36 9.32 6.85
N ILE A 43 -11.37 9.76 7.63
CA ILE A 43 -10.37 8.90 8.25
C ILE A 43 -10.65 8.78 9.75
N THR A 44 -10.85 7.55 10.23
CA THR A 44 -11.07 7.24 11.66
C THR A 44 -10.09 6.19 12.17
N ASP A 45 -10.15 5.88 13.47
CA ASP A 45 -9.40 4.80 14.12
C ASP A 45 -7.88 4.85 13.88
N ILE A 46 -7.37 6.08 13.92
CA ILE A 46 -5.96 6.38 13.65
C ILE A 46 -5.11 5.82 14.79
N TYR A 47 -4.15 4.99 14.43
CA TYR A 47 -3.18 4.42 15.36
C TYR A 47 -1.79 4.44 14.74
N PHE A 48 -0.80 4.90 15.51
CA PHE A 48 0.60 4.80 15.13
C PHE A 48 1.44 4.36 16.33
N LYS A 49 2.25 3.32 16.14
CA LYS A 49 3.22 2.83 17.11
C LYS A 49 4.61 2.82 16.51
N LYS A 50 5.44 3.75 16.99
CA LYS A 50 6.87 3.77 16.72
C LYS A 50 7.54 2.55 17.36
N GLY A 51 8.35 1.84 16.58
CA GLY A 51 9.19 0.73 17.08
C GLY A 51 10.66 0.97 16.76
N PHE A 52 11.53 0.07 17.22
CA PHE A 52 12.97 0.18 16.94
C PHE A 52 13.24 -0.13 15.46
N LEU A 53 13.20 -1.40 15.03
CA LEU A 53 13.44 -1.75 13.61
C LEU A 53 12.24 -1.48 12.70
N THR A 54 11.03 -1.55 13.25
CA THR A 54 9.80 -1.40 12.46
C THR A 54 8.75 -0.64 13.25
N SER A 55 8.13 0.36 12.62
CA SER A 55 6.94 1.04 13.13
C SER A 55 5.68 0.47 12.49
N LYS A 56 4.54 0.59 13.17
CA LYS A 56 3.24 0.17 12.67
C LYS A 56 2.29 1.36 12.67
N GLY A 57 1.46 1.48 11.65
CA GLY A 57 0.38 2.44 11.60
C GLY A 57 -0.90 1.77 11.10
N SER A 58 -2.05 2.27 11.47
CA SER A 58 -3.32 1.87 10.90
C SER A 58 -4.34 2.99 10.95
N PHE A 59 -5.28 2.98 10.03
CA PHE A 59 -6.45 3.86 10.03
C PHE A 59 -7.57 3.22 9.21
N THR A 60 -8.79 3.69 9.41
CA THR A 60 -9.97 3.28 8.63
C THR A 60 -10.37 4.41 7.70
N LEU A 61 -10.57 4.09 6.41
CA LEU A 61 -11.22 4.96 5.44
C LEU A 61 -12.71 4.64 5.40
N ASN A 62 -13.56 5.59 5.78
CA ASN A 62 -15.00 5.49 5.62
C ASN A 62 -15.42 6.36 4.45
N HIS A 63 -16.07 5.78 3.46
CA HIS A 63 -16.52 6.52 2.29
C HIS A 63 -17.78 7.33 2.62
N SER A 64 -17.80 8.64 2.31
CA SER A 64 -18.89 9.53 2.72
C SER A 64 -20.24 9.19 2.06
N HIS A 65 -20.19 8.59 0.87
CA HIS A 65 -21.37 8.32 0.04
C HIS A 65 -21.82 6.85 0.06
N THR A 66 -21.13 5.99 0.81
CA THR A 66 -21.45 4.55 0.89
C THR A 66 -21.20 4.04 2.31
N GLN A 67 -21.90 2.99 2.76
CA GLN A 67 -21.62 2.35 4.06
C GLN A 67 -20.35 1.47 4.07
N LEU A 68 -19.42 1.73 3.14
CA LEU A 68 -18.20 0.95 2.97
C LEU A 68 -17.06 1.55 3.83
N SER A 69 -16.37 0.68 4.55
CA SER A 69 -15.19 1.04 5.34
C SER A 69 -14.01 0.12 5.02
N THR A 70 -12.86 0.71 4.75
CA THR A 70 -11.62 -0.02 4.46
C THR A 70 -10.60 0.29 5.53
N LYS A 71 -10.14 -0.74 6.25
CA LYS A 71 -9.01 -0.61 7.17
C LYS A 71 -7.69 -0.76 6.41
N ILE A 72 -6.78 0.16 6.66
CA ILE A 72 -5.43 0.15 6.12
C ILE A 72 -4.45 -0.14 7.25
N ASP A 73 -3.67 -1.21 7.11
CA ASP A 73 -2.60 -1.57 8.03
C ASP A 73 -1.24 -1.34 7.37
N LEU A 74 -0.38 -0.58 8.04
CA LEU A 74 0.93 -0.16 7.55
C LEU A 74 2.06 -0.69 8.45
N LYS A 75 3.12 -1.16 7.81
CA LYS A 75 4.40 -1.50 8.43
C LYS A 75 5.50 -0.71 7.77
N PHE A 76 6.14 0.13 8.57
CA PHE A 76 7.27 0.97 8.17
C PHE A 76 8.56 0.32 8.63
N ASN A 77 9.55 0.24 7.75
CA ASN A 77 10.89 -0.17 8.14
C ASN A 77 11.68 1.08 8.56
N ASN A 78 12.25 1.03 9.76
CA ASN A 78 13.07 2.13 10.30
C ASN A 78 14.56 1.94 10.00
N TYR A 79 14.91 0.90 9.24
CA TYR A 79 16.28 0.52 8.93
C TYR A 79 16.53 0.58 7.41
N PHE A 80 17.69 1.13 7.05
CA PHE A 80 18.02 1.59 5.70
C PHE A 80 18.37 0.49 4.68
N LEU A 81 18.90 -0.68 5.09
CA LEU A 81 19.32 -1.69 4.08
C LEU A 81 18.15 -2.52 3.51
N LEU A 82 16.89 -2.19 3.81
CA LEU A 82 15.73 -2.84 3.17
C LEU A 82 15.27 -2.04 1.96
N ASN A 83 15.28 -2.69 0.79
CA ASN A 83 14.68 -2.20 -0.46
C ASN A 83 13.17 -1.87 -0.39
N LYS A 84 12.50 -2.10 0.76
CA LYS A 84 11.07 -1.83 0.96
C LYS A 84 10.93 -0.89 2.15
N ILE A 85 10.44 0.33 1.94
CA ILE A 85 10.26 1.33 3.01
C ILE A 85 8.96 1.06 3.76
N ILE A 86 7.88 0.82 3.01
CA ILE A 86 6.53 0.63 3.57
C ILE A 86 5.93 -0.62 2.95
N LYS A 87 5.21 -1.39 3.77
CA LYS A 87 4.31 -2.44 3.32
C LYS A 87 2.98 -2.26 4.01
N GLY A 88 1.90 -2.60 3.35
CA GLY A 88 0.61 -2.65 4.02
C GLY A 88 -0.38 -3.52 3.33
N ASN A 89 -1.52 -3.71 3.98
CA ASN A 89 -2.65 -4.44 3.45
C ASN A 89 -3.90 -3.58 3.61
N PHE A 90 -4.85 -3.77 2.71
CA PHE A 90 -6.17 -3.17 2.80
C PHE A 90 -7.17 -4.29 3.04
N THR A 91 -8.05 -4.07 4.02
CA THR A 91 -9.12 -5.02 4.31
C THR A 91 -10.19 -4.95 3.24
N ASN A 92 -10.94 -6.03 3.14
CA ASN A 92 -12.15 -6.10 2.37
C ASN A 92 -13.23 -5.18 2.98
N PRO A 93 -13.79 -4.22 2.24
CA PRO A 93 -14.91 -3.41 2.71
C PRO A 93 -16.29 -4.02 2.38
N PHE A 94 -16.34 -5.16 1.68
CA PHE A 94 -17.57 -5.75 1.15
C PHE A 94 -17.93 -7.04 1.88
N ASP A 95 -19.01 -7.04 2.67
CA ASP A 95 -19.43 -8.21 3.47
C ASP A 95 -19.59 -9.49 2.64
N PHE A 96 -20.07 -9.39 1.38
CA PHE A 96 -20.24 -10.55 0.50
C PHE A 96 -18.91 -11.21 0.10
N LEU A 97 -17.79 -10.49 0.15
CA LEU A 97 -16.46 -11.02 -0.15
C LEU A 97 -15.80 -11.73 1.04
N ASP A 98 -16.35 -11.65 2.26
CA ASP A 98 -15.72 -12.20 3.48
C ASP A 98 -15.57 -13.72 3.44
N LYS A 99 -16.50 -14.42 2.79
CA LYS A 99 -16.42 -15.88 2.61
C LYS A 99 -15.37 -16.31 1.58
N VAL A 100 -14.95 -15.39 0.71
CA VAL A 100 -14.06 -15.68 -0.44
C VAL A 100 -12.63 -15.24 -0.15
N LEU A 101 -12.44 -14.11 0.52
CA LEU A 101 -11.11 -13.55 0.80
C LEU A 101 -10.48 -14.15 2.05
N LYS A 102 -9.39 -14.93 1.89
CA LYS A 102 -8.59 -15.41 3.02
C LYS A 102 -8.14 -14.24 3.91
N ASN A 103 -8.61 -14.23 5.17
CA ASN A 103 -8.32 -13.24 6.22
C ASN A 103 -8.83 -11.82 5.96
N ASN A 104 -9.96 -11.63 5.24
CA ASN A 104 -10.55 -10.32 4.92
C ASN A 104 -9.55 -9.32 4.31
N LYS A 105 -8.56 -9.78 3.55
CA LYS A 105 -7.57 -8.92 2.87
C LYS A 105 -7.89 -8.86 1.40
N LEU A 106 -8.19 -7.66 0.90
CA LEU A 106 -8.45 -7.40 -0.51
C LEU A 106 -7.16 -7.25 -1.32
N GLY A 107 -6.06 -6.90 -0.65
CA GLY A 107 -4.73 -6.94 -1.26
C GLY A 107 -3.63 -6.39 -0.37
N THR A 108 -2.47 -6.21 -0.99
CA THR A 108 -1.24 -5.77 -0.33
C THR A 108 -0.60 -4.69 -1.15
N PHE A 109 0.00 -3.68 -0.53
CA PHE A 109 0.82 -2.72 -1.25
C PHE A 109 2.22 -2.63 -0.64
N THR A 110 3.19 -2.23 -1.46
CA THR A 110 4.57 -2.00 -1.05
C THR A 110 5.11 -0.72 -1.67
N LEU A 111 5.81 0.08 -0.88
CA LEU A 111 6.56 1.24 -1.35
C LEU A 111 8.06 0.93 -1.29
N LYS A 112 8.76 1.18 -2.39
CA LYS A 112 10.20 0.99 -2.56
C LYS A 112 10.83 2.25 -3.13
N LEU A 113 12.11 2.48 -2.84
CA LEU A 113 12.91 3.42 -3.63
C LEU A 113 13.40 2.70 -4.89
N HIS A 114 13.39 3.43 -5.99
CA HIS A 114 13.89 2.96 -7.28
C HIS A 114 14.52 4.14 -8.01
N ASP A 115 15.83 4.13 -8.20
CA ASP A 115 16.58 5.12 -9.00
C ASP A 115 16.23 6.58 -8.68
N ASN A 116 16.35 6.96 -7.39
CA ASN A 116 15.98 8.27 -6.84
C ASN A 116 14.49 8.65 -6.93
N ASN A 117 13.64 7.73 -7.40
CA ASN A 117 12.19 7.83 -7.42
C ASN A 117 11.59 6.91 -6.35
N SER A 118 10.31 7.11 -6.03
CA SER A 118 9.52 6.22 -5.18
C SER A 118 8.59 5.39 -6.05
N LYS A 119 8.57 4.08 -5.84
CA LYS A 119 7.74 3.14 -6.58
C LYS A 119 6.73 2.50 -5.62
N ILE A 120 5.45 2.70 -5.88
CA ILE A 120 4.35 2.06 -5.18
C ILE A 120 3.86 0.89 -6.02
N PHE A 121 3.76 -0.28 -5.41
CA PHE A 121 3.21 -1.47 -6.03
C PHE A 121 2.05 -1.97 -5.19
N LEU A 122 0.86 -2.01 -5.78
CA LEU A 122 -0.39 -2.52 -5.22
C LEU A 122 -0.69 -3.87 -5.89
N ASN A 123 -0.77 -4.93 -5.10
CA ASN A 123 -1.21 -6.25 -5.53
C ASN A 123 -2.63 -6.49 -5.01
N ILE A 124 -3.56 -6.74 -5.91
CA ILE A 124 -4.96 -7.06 -5.64
C ILE A 124 -5.05 -8.59 -5.57
N LYS A 125 -5.76 -9.12 -4.57
CA LYS A 125 -5.99 -10.56 -4.49
C LYS A 125 -7.03 -10.98 -5.50
N ASP A 126 -6.95 -12.24 -5.91
CA ASP A 126 -7.97 -12.86 -6.74
C ASP A 126 -9.32 -12.88 -6.03
N ILE A 127 -10.38 -12.57 -6.78
CA ILE A 127 -11.77 -12.56 -6.34
C ILE A 127 -12.53 -13.54 -7.23
N ASN A 128 -13.27 -14.46 -6.63
CA ASN A 128 -14.13 -15.40 -7.35
C ASN A 128 -15.49 -15.51 -6.65
N LEU A 129 -16.53 -14.99 -7.29
CA LEU A 129 -17.91 -14.93 -6.79
C LEU A 129 -18.89 -15.75 -7.63
N SER A 130 -18.44 -16.83 -8.27
CA SER A 130 -19.26 -17.70 -9.13
C SER A 130 -20.54 -18.31 -8.51
N ASN A 131 -20.78 -18.12 -7.21
CA ASN A 131 -21.87 -18.79 -6.49
C ASN A 131 -23.04 -17.88 -6.08
N GLU A 132 -23.07 -16.59 -6.46
CA GLU A 132 -24.10 -15.63 -6.02
C GLU A 132 -25.04 -15.12 -7.15
N GLY A 133 -25.42 -15.99 -8.09
CA GLY A 133 -26.38 -15.64 -9.17
C GLY A 133 -25.79 -14.87 -10.37
N GLY A 134 -24.45 -14.76 -10.41
CA GLY A 134 -23.61 -14.30 -11.52
C GLY A 134 -22.14 -14.62 -11.22
N ASP A 135 -21.26 -14.67 -12.22
CA ASP A 135 -19.82 -14.91 -12.03
C ASP A 135 -19.06 -13.60 -12.05
N THR A 136 -18.49 -13.19 -10.92
CA THR A 136 -17.42 -12.19 -10.91
C THR A 136 -16.09 -12.87 -10.62
N ILE A 137 -15.19 -12.87 -11.58
CA ILE A 137 -13.84 -13.39 -11.42
C ILE A 137 -12.84 -12.28 -11.77
N ILE A 138 -12.00 -11.91 -10.81
CA ILE A 138 -10.87 -11.02 -11.01
C ILE A 138 -9.63 -11.81 -10.62
N ASN A 139 -8.73 -12.03 -11.57
CA ASN A 139 -7.47 -12.73 -11.34
C ASN A 139 -6.29 -11.81 -11.64
N GLY A 140 -5.25 -11.87 -10.79
CA GLY A 140 -3.94 -11.32 -11.07
C GLY A 140 -3.91 -9.81 -11.29
N GLY A 141 -4.45 -9.03 -10.36
CA GLY A 141 -4.49 -7.58 -10.46
C GLY A 141 -3.30 -6.90 -9.81
N TYR A 142 -2.58 -6.04 -10.52
CA TYR A 142 -1.64 -5.12 -9.88
C TYR A 142 -1.69 -3.70 -10.47
N ILE A 143 -1.34 -2.74 -9.61
CA ILE A 143 -1.14 -1.35 -9.99
C ILE A 143 0.25 -0.92 -9.53
N GLU A 144 0.98 -0.27 -10.41
CA GLU A 144 2.29 0.28 -10.15
C GLU A 144 2.26 1.79 -10.41
N ALA A 145 2.74 2.58 -9.46
CA ALA A 145 2.93 4.02 -9.64
C ALA A 145 4.39 4.38 -9.36
N LEU A 146 5.02 5.07 -10.31
CA LEU A 146 6.35 5.65 -10.16
C LEU A 146 6.21 7.14 -9.88
N MET A 147 6.79 7.61 -8.78
CA MET A 147 6.73 8.99 -8.32
C MET A 147 8.12 9.58 -8.21
N ASN A 148 8.26 10.88 -8.50
CA ASN A 148 9.52 11.58 -8.36
C ASN A 148 9.87 11.93 -6.89
N LYS A 149 10.94 12.68 -6.68
CA LYS A 149 11.37 13.13 -5.33
C LYS A 149 10.34 14.02 -4.63
N ASN A 150 9.50 14.71 -5.39
CA ASN A 150 8.43 15.57 -4.88
C ASN A 150 7.12 14.80 -4.64
N LEU A 151 7.11 13.48 -4.84
CA LEU A 151 5.94 12.60 -4.78
C LEU A 151 4.92 12.81 -5.92
N GLU A 152 5.33 13.49 -7.00
CA GLU A 152 4.50 13.64 -8.20
C GLU A 152 4.60 12.37 -9.07
N ILE A 153 3.47 11.91 -9.59
CA ILE A 153 3.34 10.69 -10.38
C ILE A 153 3.90 10.91 -11.79
N LYS A 154 4.87 10.08 -12.17
CA LYS A 154 5.50 10.05 -13.50
C LYS A 154 4.90 8.98 -14.42
N ASN A 155 4.55 7.84 -13.85
CA ASN A 155 4.03 6.69 -14.59
C ASN A 155 3.07 5.90 -13.72
N ILE A 156 1.96 5.46 -14.30
CA ILE A 156 1.07 4.45 -13.72
C ILE A 156 0.97 3.27 -14.68
N LYS A 157 1.18 2.05 -14.17
CA LYS A 157 0.87 0.80 -14.85
C LYS A 157 -0.24 0.07 -14.13
N ILE A 158 -1.20 -0.46 -14.87
CA ILE A 158 -2.28 -1.29 -14.37
C ILE A 158 -2.28 -2.59 -15.17
N HIS A 159 -2.39 -3.70 -14.47
CA HIS A 159 -2.46 -5.01 -15.07
C HIS A 159 -3.52 -5.87 -14.41
N PHE A 160 -4.25 -6.62 -15.21
CA PHE A 160 -5.13 -7.69 -14.76
C PHE A 160 -5.03 -8.87 -15.72
N ASP A 161 -4.74 -10.07 -15.19
CA ASP A 161 -4.72 -11.31 -15.98
C ASP A 161 -6.11 -11.58 -16.58
N MET A 162 -7.15 -11.47 -15.75
CA MET A 162 -8.52 -11.66 -16.20
C MET A 162 -9.51 -10.91 -15.32
N ILE A 163 -10.48 -10.25 -15.96
CA ILE A 163 -11.69 -9.72 -15.34
C ILE A 163 -12.87 -10.31 -16.11
N ASN A 164 -13.69 -11.11 -15.44
CA ASN A 164 -14.89 -11.70 -15.99
C ASN A 164 -16.07 -11.29 -15.11
N PHE A 165 -17.06 -10.66 -15.72
CA PHE A 165 -18.36 -10.39 -15.12
C PHE A 165 -19.42 -11.10 -15.95
N SER A 166 -20.12 -12.05 -15.36
CA SER A 166 -21.28 -12.70 -15.94
C SER A 166 -22.48 -12.41 -15.05
N GLN A 167 -23.57 -11.92 -15.64
CA GLN A 167 -24.85 -11.82 -14.98
C GLN A 167 -25.95 -12.15 -15.98
N PHE A 168 -26.84 -13.06 -15.60
CA PHE A 168 -27.90 -13.60 -16.47
C PHE A 168 -27.35 -14.14 -17.81
N TYR A 169 -27.61 -13.44 -18.92
CA TYR A 169 -27.18 -13.81 -20.28
C TYR A 169 -26.05 -12.92 -20.82
N THR A 170 -25.62 -11.92 -20.06
CA THR A 170 -24.56 -11.00 -20.46
C THR A 170 -23.25 -11.39 -19.80
N LYS A 171 -22.22 -11.54 -20.63
CA LYS A 171 -20.87 -11.85 -20.19
C LYS A 171 -19.91 -10.79 -20.73
N PHE A 172 -19.22 -10.12 -19.83
CA PHE A 172 -18.08 -9.28 -20.12
C PHE A 172 -16.81 -10.01 -19.70
N VAL A 173 -15.88 -10.21 -20.63
CA VAL A 173 -14.57 -10.79 -20.36
C VAL A 173 -13.50 -9.86 -20.89
N LEU A 174 -12.59 -9.49 -20.00
CA LEU A 174 -11.36 -8.80 -20.31
C LEU A 174 -10.20 -9.69 -19.88
N GLN A 175 -9.28 -9.96 -20.81
CA GLN A 175 -8.09 -10.79 -20.56
C GLN A 175 -6.84 -9.99 -20.86
N ASN A 176 -5.79 -10.23 -20.07
CA ASN A 176 -4.46 -9.63 -20.24
C ASN A 176 -4.52 -8.11 -20.38
N LEU A 177 -5.34 -7.44 -19.57
CA LEU A 177 -5.37 -5.99 -19.56
C LEU A 177 -3.99 -5.49 -19.15
N ASN A 178 -3.37 -4.71 -20.02
CA ASN A 178 -2.14 -4.00 -19.76
C ASN A 178 -2.36 -2.54 -20.12
N TYR A 179 -2.33 -1.69 -19.12
CA TYR A 179 -2.44 -0.25 -19.29
C TYR A 179 -1.19 0.41 -18.70
N GLU A 180 -0.61 1.33 -19.45
CA GLU A 180 0.52 2.14 -19.00
C GLU A 180 0.31 3.58 -19.43
N GLN A 181 0.49 4.50 -18.48
CA GLN A 181 0.32 5.93 -18.70
C GLN A 181 1.55 6.68 -18.22
N PHE A 182 2.17 7.41 -19.13
CA PHE A 182 3.27 8.32 -18.85
C PHE A 182 2.78 9.76 -18.74
N PHE A 183 3.22 10.46 -17.71
CA PHE A 183 2.88 11.86 -17.50
C PHE A 183 4.08 12.73 -17.92
N ASN A 184 3.92 13.46 -19.04
CA ASN A 184 4.92 14.41 -19.49
C ASN A 184 5.11 15.56 -18.48
N ASN A 185 4.02 15.96 -17.83
CA ASN A 185 4.02 16.84 -16.68
C ASN A 185 3.55 16.02 -15.46
N PRO A 186 4.43 15.73 -14.48
CA PRO A 186 4.08 14.96 -13.31
C PRO A 186 2.91 15.59 -12.53
N VAL A 187 2.04 14.75 -11.97
CA VAL A 187 0.81 15.15 -11.25
C VAL A 187 0.91 14.78 -9.78
#